data_AF-A0A836X9L8-F1
#
_entry.id   AF-A0A836X9L8-F1
#
_cell.length_a   1.000
_cell.length_b   1.000
_cell.length_c   1.000
_cell.angle_alpha   90.00
_cell.angle_beta   90.00
_cell.angle_gamma   90.00
#
_symmetry.space_group_name_H-M   'P 1'
#
loop_
_entity.id
_entity.type
_entity.pdbx_description
1 polymer ?
#
loop_
_entity_poly.entity_id
_entity_poly.type
_entity_poly.pdbx_seq_one_letter_code
_entity_poly.pdbx_strand_id
1 'polypeptide(L)'
;MLRLIRGLPGSGKTTLAKQYNCLHLEADMYFIKNEQYNFDKHQLQKAHQWCLSQTEMALKNNMDVVVSNTFIQLWELERYIKLAH
;
A
#
# COMPACT_ATOMS: atom_id res chain seq x y z
N MET A 1 -11.81 1.33 -7.39
CA MET A 1 -11.72 -0.09 -6.97
C MET A 1 -10.50 -0.27 -6.06
N LEU A 2 -10.64 -1.00 -4.94
CA LEU A 2 -9.51 -1.35 -4.06
C LEU A 2 -9.12 -2.81 -4.26
N ARG A 3 -7.84 -3.08 -4.51
CA ARG A 3 -7.25 -4.42 -4.58
C ARG A 3 -6.18 -4.58 -3.52
N LEU A 4 -6.32 -5.58 -2.66
CA LEU A 4 -5.34 -5.92 -1.64
C LEU A 4 -4.59 -7.18 -2.07
N ILE A 5 -3.26 -7.10 -2.19
CA ILE A 5 -2.43 -8.23 -2.60
C ILE A 5 -1.46 -8.58 -1.49
N ARG A 6 -1.60 -9.78 -0.91
CA ARG A 6 -0.63 -10.29 0.05
C ARG A 6 0.55 -10.91 -0.71
N GLY A 7 1.70 -10.27 -0.73
CA GLY A 7 2.91 -10.87 -1.28
C GLY A 7 4.12 -9.94 -1.21
N LEU A 8 5.32 -10.52 -1.16
CA LEU A 8 6.58 -9.80 -1.01
C LEU A 8 6.76 -8.69 -2.07
N PRO A 9 7.39 -7.55 -1.70
CA PRO A 9 7.80 -6.51 -2.65
C PRO A 9 8.59 -7.13 -3.82
N GLY A 10 8.36 -6.64 -5.05
CA GLY A 10 9.14 -7.07 -6.23
C GLY A 10 8.60 -8.25 -7.04
N SER A 11 7.45 -8.84 -6.69
CA SER A 11 6.87 -9.97 -7.47
C SER A 11 6.17 -9.59 -8.79
N GLY A 12 6.47 -8.41 -9.37
CA GLY A 12 5.84 -7.94 -10.63
C GLY A 12 4.48 -7.23 -10.50
N LYS A 13 4.05 -6.92 -9.27
CA LYS A 13 2.76 -6.27 -8.98
C LYS A 13 2.68 -4.83 -9.51
N THR A 14 3.78 -4.09 -9.49
CA THR A 14 3.89 -2.73 -10.05
C THR A 14 3.68 -2.72 -11.57
N THR A 15 4.14 -3.76 -12.28
CA THR A 15 3.94 -3.91 -13.73
C THR A 15 2.46 -4.11 -14.06
N LEU A 16 1.76 -4.92 -13.25
CA LEU A 16 0.32 -5.13 -13.40
C LEU A 16 -0.47 -3.85 -13.10
N ALA A 17 -0.10 -3.11 -12.05
CA ALA A 17 -0.77 -1.85 -11.68
C ALA A 17 -0.66 -0.80 -12.79
N LYS A 18 0.50 -0.66 -13.43
CA LYS A 18 0.68 0.22 -14.61
C LYS A 18 -0.21 -0.17 -15.79
N GLN A 19 -0.45 -1.46 -15.97
CA GLN A 19 -1.28 -1.96 -17.07
C GLN A 19 -2.78 -1.72 -16.85
N TYR A 20 -3.24 -1.69 -15.59
CA TYR A 20 -4.63 -1.38 -15.23
C TYR A 20 -4.85 0.09 -14.81
N ASN A 21 -3.86 0.96 -15.03
CA ASN A 21 -3.89 2.37 -14.59
C ASN A 21 -4.23 2.51 -13.08
N CYS A 22 -3.83 1.52 -12.28
CA CYS A 22 -4.04 1.51 -10.85
C CYS A 22 -2.82 2.08 -10.12
N LEU A 23 -3.05 2.85 -9.07
CA LEU A 23 -2.03 3.32 -8.16
C LEU A 23 -1.52 2.15 -7.30
N HIS A 24 -0.24 1.83 -7.42
CA HIS A 24 0.40 0.83 -6.58
C HIS A 24 0.97 1.47 -5.32
N LEU A 25 0.57 0.97 -4.15
CA LEU A 25 1.01 1.45 -2.85
C LEU A 25 1.55 0.31 -1.99
N GLU A 26 2.65 0.57 -1.31
CA GLU A 26 3.23 -0.31 -0.30
C GLU A 26 3.66 0.53 0.91
N ALA A 27 3.52 -0.02 2.11
CA ALA A 27 4.05 0.57 3.33
C ALA A 27 5.58 0.71 3.25
N ASP A 28 6.25 -0.22 2.55
CA ASP A 28 7.70 -0.17 2.35
C ASP A 28 8.17 1.07 1.59
N MET A 29 7.32 1.65 0.73
CA MET A 29 7.63 2.91 0.03
C MET A 29 7.85 4.08 1.00
N TYR A 30 7.28 4.03 2.21
CA TYR A 30 7.51 5.03 3.25
C TYR A 30 8.99 5.08 3.72
N PHE A 31 9.68 3.94 3.64
CA PHE A 31 11.08 3.82 4.05
C PHE A 31 12.07 4.17 2.94
N ILE A 32 11.58 4.43 1.73
CA ILE A 32 12.42 4.89 0.61
C ILE A 32 12.54 6.42 0.72
N LYS A 33 13.73 6.89 1.09
CA LYS A 33 14.06 8.32 1.16
C LYS A 33 15.32 8.59 0.35
N ASN A 34 15.27 9.54 -0.59
CA ASN A 34 16.41 9.88 -1.46
C ASN A 34 17.03 8.63 -2.12
N GLU A 35 16.18 7.74 -2.66
CA GLU A 35 16.60 6.46 -3.29
C GLU A 35 17.27 5.46 -2.34
N GLN A 36 17.38 5.76 -1.05
CA GLN A 36 17.90 4.85 -0.03
C GLN A 36 16.76 4.22 0.77
N TYR A 37 16.81 2.90 0.89
CA TYR A 37 15.89 2.14 1.73
C TYR A 37 16.37 2.15 3.18
N ASN A 38 15.66 2.87 4.04
CA ASN A 38 15.97 3.00 5.46
C ASN A 38 14.84 2.39 6.30
N PHE A 39 14.87 1.06 6.45
CA PHE A 39 13.87 0.35 7.25
C PHE A 39 14.00 0.64 8.74
N ASP A 40 12.88 1.04 9.35
CA ASP A 40 12.78 1.23 10.79
C ASP A 40 11.50 0.59 11.31
N LYS A 41 11.65 -0.49 12.07
CA LYS A 41 10.55 -1.23 12.68
C LYS A 41 9.67 -0.35 13.59
N HIS A 42 10.23 0.68 14.22
CA HIS A 42 9.47 1.59 15.09
C HIS A 42 8.55 2.50 14.29
N GLN A 43 8.82 2.67 12.99
CA GLN A 43 8.01 3.44 12.08
C GLN A 43 7.07 2.59 11.22
N LEU A 44 7.04 1.26 11.39
CA LEU A 44 6.10 0.38 10.68
C LEU A 44 4.65 0.86 10.84
N GLN A 45 4.23 1.18 12.06
CA GLN A 45 2.87 1.66 12.29
C GLN A 45 2.56 2.97 11.53
N LYS A 46 3.55 3.87 11.43
CA LYS A 46 3.44 5.11 10.65
C LYS A 46 3.42 4.84 9.15
N ALA A 47 4.25 3.89 8.67
CA ALA A 47 4.29 3.46 7.29
C ALA A 47 2.94 2.87 6.85
N HIS A 48 2.33 2.02 7.68
CA HIS A 48 1.01 1.46 7.43
C HIS A 48 -0.10 2.54 7.45
N GLN A 49 -0.03 3.49 8.38
CA GLN A 49 -0.95 4.65 8.40
C GLN A 49 -0.80 5.51 7.15
N TRP A 50 0.43 5.82 6.73
CA TRP A 50 0.71 6.57 5.51
C TRP A 50 0.13 5.86 4.29
N CYS A 51 0.38 4.56 4.14
CA CYS A 51 -0.14 3.75 3.04
C CYS A 51 -1.68 3.73 3.01
N LEU A 52 -2.31 3.65 4.18
CA LEU A 52 -3.77 3.71 4.31
C LEU A 52 -4.32 5.07 3.88
N SER A 53 -3.72 6.17 4.33
CA SER A 53 -4.14 7.52 3.93
C SER A 53 -3.95 7.78 2.43
N GLN A 54 -2.85 7.30 1.83
CA GLN A 54 -2.65 7.39 0.38
C GLN A 54 -3.72 6.60 -0.38
N THR A 55 -4.08 5.41 0.13
CA THR A 55 -5.15 4.59 -0.45
C THR A 55 -6.49 5.30 -0.39
N GLU A 56 -6.86 5.85 0.77
CA GLU A 56 -8.10 6.62 0.94
C GLU A 56 -8.15 7.83 0.01
N MET A 57 -7.06 8.60 -0.09
CA MET A 57 -6.98 9.75 -1.00
C MET A 57 -7.18 9.32 -2.46
N ALA A 58 -6.55 8.24 -2.88
CA ALA A 58 -6.67 7.76 -4.24
C ALA A 58 -8.08 7.23 -4.54
N LEU A 59 -8.71 6.50 -3.61
CA LEU A 59 -10.10 6.08 -3.73
C LEU A 59 -11.07 7.28 -3.82
N LYS A 60 -10.86 8.32 -3.01
CA LYS A 60 -11.65 9.58 -3.07
C LYS A 60 -11.52 10.30 -4.41
N ASN A 61 -10.39 10.13 -5.10
CA ASN A 61 -10.17 10.68 -6.44
C ASN A 61 -10.65 9.74 -7.57
N ASN A 62 -11.47 8.73 -7.26
CA ASN A 62 -11.94 7.71 -8.22
C ASN A 62 -10.80 6.94 -8.92
N MET A 63 -9.63 6.86 -8.28
CA MET A 63 -8.52 6.05 -8.80
C MET A 63 -8.63 4.62 -8.28
N ASP A 64 -8.23 3.67 -9.13
CA ASP A 64 -8.06 2.29 -8.71
C ASP A 64 -6.73 2.16 -7.96
N VAL A 65 -6.75 1.43 -6.84
CA VAL A 65 -5.60 1.31 -5.95
C VAL A 65 -5.30 -0.15 -5.70
N VAL A 66 -4.02 -0.50 -5.81
CA VAL A 66 -3.48 -1.81 -5.46
C VAL A 66 -2.53 -1.62 -4.28
N VAL A 67 -2.88 -2.19 -3.13
CA VAL A 67 -2.02 -2.20 -1.94
C VAL A 67 -1.38 -3.56 -1.80
N SER A 68 -0.04 -3.63 -1.82
CA SER A 68 0.67 -4.90 -1.69
C SER A 68 1.59 -5.00 -0.48
N ASN A 69 0.97 -4.91 0.69
CA ASN A 69 1.67 -5.11 1.96
C ASN A 69 1.75 -6.60 2.33
N THR A 70 2.69 -6.92 3.22
CA THR A 70 2.81 -8.24 3.85
C THR A 70 1.65 -8.56 4.79
N PHE A 71 0.88 -7.55 5.22
CA PHE A 71 -0.28 -7.64 6.11
C PHE A 71 0.01 -8.57 7.30
N ILE A 72 1.09 -8.26 8.02
CA ILE A 72 1.55 -9.10 9.12
C ILE A 72 0.53 -9.07 10.26
N GLN A 73 -0.22 -7.98 10.41
CA GLN A 73 -1.21 -7.83 11.46
C GLN A 73 -2.63 -7.73 10.90
N LEU A 74 -3.53 -8.58 11.41
CA LEU A 74 -4.91 -8.71 10.90
C LEU A 74 -5.70 -7.39 10.93
N TRP A 75 -5.48 -6.57 11.96
CA TRP A 75 -6.13 -5.26 12.11
C TRP A 75 -5.72 -4.26 11.02
N GLU A 76 -4.60 -4.47 10.33
CA GLU A 76 -4.20 -3.65 9.18
C GLU A 76 -5.17 -3.87 8.04
N LEU A 77 -5.53 -5.14 7.78
CA LEU A 77 -6.46 -5.53 6.71
C LEU A 77 -7.87 -4.97 6.97
N GLU A 78 -8.36 -5.03 8.21
CA GLU A 78 -9.68 -4.50 8.58
C GLU A 78 -9.86 -3.02 8.22
N ARG A 79 -8.80 -2.21 8.35
CA ARG A 79 -8.85 -0.79 7.98
C ARG A 79 -9.04 -0.59 6.48
N TYR A 80 -8.39 -1.42 5.66
CA TYR A 80 -8.57 -1.36 4.20
C TYR A 80 -9.95 -1.86 3.77
N ILE A 81 -10.48 -2.90 4.43
CA ILE A 81 -11.83 -3.40 4.17
C ILE A 81 -12.86 -2.29 4.44
N LYS A 82 -12.68 -1.50 5.51
CA LYS A 82 -13.56 -0.36 5.81
C LYS A 82 -13.51 0.75 4.75
N LEU A 83 -12.40 0.91 4.04
CA LEU A 83 -12.26 1.89 2.95
C LEU A 83 -12.84 1.41 1.61
N ALA A 84 -13.05 0.10 1.47
CA ALA A 84 -13.64 -0.49 0.26
C ALA A 84 -15.19 -0.45 0.26
N HIS A 85 -15.80 0.17 1.27
CA HIS A 85 -17.23 0.15 1.57
C HIS A 85 -17.91 1.47 1.19
#